data_AF-A0A357T5L9-F1
#
_entry.id   AF-A0A357T5L9-F1
#
_cell.length_a   1.000
_cell.length_b   1.000
_cell.length_c   1.000
_cell.angle_alpha   90.00
_cell.angle_beta   90.00
_cell.angle_gamma   90.00
#
_symmetry.space_group_name_H-M   'P 1'
#
loop_
_entity.id
_entity.type
_entity.pdbx_description
1 polymer ?
#
loop_
_entity_poly.entity_id
_entity_poly.type
_entity_poly.pdbx_seq_one_letter_code
_entity_poly.pdbx_strand_id
1 'polypeptide(L)' 'MVYLAGVDGGATKTHCVISDEQGNILSEGFSGGSNYQVIGEEA' A
#
# COMPACT_ATOMS: atom_id res chain seq x y z
N MET A 1 -6.03 13.75 15.34
CA MET A 1 -6.50 13.04 14.13
C MET A 1 -5.32 12.25 13.60
N VAL A 2 -5.35 10.94 13.72
CA VAL A 2 -4.30 10.05 13.20
C VAL A 2 -4.82 9.34 11.96
N TYR A 3 -3.99 9.28 10.92
CA TYR A 3 -4.24 8.46 9.75
C TYR A 3 -3.28 7.28 9.77
N LEU A 4 -3.80 6.08 9.58
CA LEU A 4 -3.04 4.85 9.52
C LEU A 4 -2.99 4.38 8.06
N ALA A 5 -1.81 3.98 7.59
CA ALA A 5 -1.62 3.41 6.26
C ALA A 5 -1.21 1.95 6.39
N GLY A 6 -2.08 1.04 5.94
CA GLY A 6 -1.74 -0.37 5.73
C GLY A 6 -1.22 -0.56 4.31
N VAL A 7 -0.08 -1.21 4.14
CA VAL A 7 0.52 -1.48 2.82
C VAL A 7 0.78 -2.97 2.67
N ASP A 8 0.19 -3.57 1.63
CA ASP A 8 0.46 -4.93 1.18
C ASP A 8 1.26 -4.87 -0.13
N GLY A 9 2.58 -5.07 -0.02
CA GLY A 9 3.51 -5.06 -1.13
C GLY A 9 3.69 -6.47 -1.72
N GLY A 10 3.01 -6.75 -2.83
CA GLY A 10 3.07 -8.03 -3.53
C GLY A 10 3.93 -7.99 -4.80
N ALA A 11 4.12 -9.17 -5.41
CA ALA A 11 4.89 -9.29 -6.65
C ALA A 11 4.19 -8.69 -7.89
N THR A 12 2.85 -8.67 -7.92
CA THR A 12 2.07 -8.18 -9.07
C THR A 12 1.44 -6.82 -8.83
N LYS A 13 1.18 -6.48 -7.57
CA LYS A 13 0.46 -5.28 -7.17
C LYS A 13 0.85 -4.90 -5.75
N THR A 14 0.86 -3.61 -5.50
CA THR A 14 0.89 -3.03 -4.14
C THR A 14 -0.47 -2.44 -3.84
N HIS A 15 -1.05 -2.79 -2.70
CA HIS A 15 -2.33 -2.24 -2.23
C HIS A 15 -2.09 -1.45 -0.94
N CYS A 16 -2.56 -0.21 -0.91
CA CYS A 16 -2.52 0.62 0.28
C CYS A 16 -3.94 1.01 0.70
N VAL A 17 -4.18 0.98 2.00
CA VAL A 17 -5.44 1.36 2.63
C VAL A 17 -5.16 2.41 3.68
N ILE A 18 -5.94 3.48 3.67
CA ILE A 18 -5.92 4.51 4.71
C ILE A 18 -7.12 4.30 5.63
N SER A 19 -6.86 4.28 6.94
CA SER A 19 -7.90 4.27 7.96
C SER A 19 -7.72 5.39 8.98
N ASP A 20 -8.77 5.68 9.74
CA ASP A 20 -8.64 6.36 11.02
C ASP A 20 -8.26 5.37 12.14
N GLU A 21 -8.09 5.89 13.34
CA GLU A 21 -7.75 5.13 14.55
C GLU A 21 -8.92 4.28 15.10
N GLN A 22 -10.14 4.49 14.62
CA GLN A 22 -11.31 3.65 14.92
C GLN A 22 -11.44 2.46 13.94
N GLY A 23 -10.57 2.40 12.93
CA GLY A 23 -10.56 1.36 11.91
C GLY A 23 -11.51 1.63 10.74
N ASN A 24 -12.07 2.83 10.61
CA ASN A 24 -12.86 3.18 9.44
C ASN A 24 -11.94 3.34 8.23
N ILE A 25 -12.27 2.65 7.14
CA ILE A 25 -11.55 2.78 5.86
C ILE A 25 -11.95 4.10 5.21
N LEU A 26 -10.96 4.95 4.94
CA LEU A 26 -11.16 6.27 4.34
C LEU A 26 -10.87 6.26 2.84
N SER A 27 -9.86 5.50 2.42
CA SER A 27 -9.48 5.37 1.00
C SER A 27 -8.62 4.14 0.76
N GLU A 28 -8.57 3.70 -0.50
CA GLU A 28 -7.65 2.68 -0.99
C GLU A 28 -6.91 3.17 -2.25
N GLY A 29 -5.73 2.60 -2.50
CA GLY A 29 -4.89 2.91 -3.64
C GLY A 29 -4.09 1.70 -4.09
N PHE A 30 -3.85 1.61 -5.40
CA PHE A 30 -3.13 0.49 -6.02
C PHE A 30 -1.96 0.99 -6.87
N SER A 31 -0.87 0.25 -6.86
CA SER A 31 0.29 0.44 -7.74
C SER A 31 0.77 -0.92 -8.28
N GLY A 32 1.83 -0.93 -9.09
CA GLY A 32 2.51 -2.13 -9.54
C GLY A 32 3.11 -2.96 -8.39
N GLY A 33 3.74 -4.08 -8.73
CA GLY A 33 4.45 -4.91 -7.75
C GLY A 33 5.57 -4.13 -7.05
N SER A 34 6.00 -4.60 -5.87
CA SER A 34 7.03 -3.99 -5.04
C SER A 34 8.32 -4.83 -4.92
N ASN A 35 8.46 -5.89 -5.71
CA ASN A 35 9.59 -6.81 -5.63
C ASN A 35 10.72 -6.37 -6.57
N TYR A 36 11.82 -5.88 -5.98
CA TYR A 36 12.96 -5.33 -6.72
C TYR A 36 13.55 -6.26 -7.77
N GLN A 37 13.41 -7.59 -7.62
CA GLN A 37 13.88 -8.57 -8.61
C GLN A 37 13.19 -8.42 -9.97
N VAL A 38 11.99 -7.83 -10.02
CA VAL A 38 11.22 -7.64 -11.26
C VAL A 38 11.19 -6.17 -11.68
N ILE A 39 11.05 -5.24 -10.73
CA ILE A 39 10.84 -3.81 -11.04
C ILE A 39 12.12 -2.96 -10.96
N GLY A 40 13.22 -3.51 -10.43
CA GLY A 40 14.45 -2.76 -10.12
C GLY A 40 14.44 -2.15 -8.71
N GLU A 41 15.62 -1.79 -8.20
CA GLU A 41 15.77 -1.20 -6.84
C GLU A 41 15.20 0.22 -6.73
N GLU A 42 15.07 0.91 -7.87
CA GLU A 42 14.71 2.32 -7.97
C GLU A 42 13.19 2.58 -7.98
N ALA A 43 12.40 1.51 -8.07
CA ALA A 43 10.96 1.55 -8.37
C ALA A 43 10.07 1.75 -7.14
#